data_AF-A0A9W6L8H4-F1
#
_entry.id   AF-A0A9W6L8H4-F1
#
_cell.length_a   1.000
_cell.length_b   1.000
_cell.length_c   1.000
_cell.angle_alpha   90.00
_cell.angle_beta   90.00
_cell.angle_gamma   90.00
#
_symmetry.space_group_name_H-M   'P 1'
#
loop_
_entity.id
_entity.type
_entity.pdbx_description
1 polymer ?
#
loop_
_entity_poly.entity_id
_entity_poly.type
_entity_poly.pdbx_seq_one_letter_code
_entity_poly.pdbx_strand_id
1 'polypeptide(L)'
;MGRADVITMLGVPVTLTSSASDGRLAVHDQSRLRGAARHARLVLPGTIGEVIARELTAYADFGRRFQNDPLIDRLAQEVLAIRPPGSRSA
;
A
#
# COMPACT_ATOMS: atom_id res chain seq x y z
N MET A 1 -13.14 15.90 -18.76
CA MET A 1 -14.36 15.19 -18.35
C MET A 1 -14.05 13.69 -18.39
N GLY A 2 -13.68 13.09 -17.25
CA GLY A 2 -13.25 11.69 -17.19
C GLY A 2 -14.44 10.73 -17.31
N ARG A 3 -14.35 9.73 -18.19
CA ARG A 3 -15.34 8.65 -18.27
C ARG A 3 -15.18 7.76 -17.04
N ALA A 4 -16.26 7.58 -16.28
CA ALA A 4 -16.31 6.59 -15.22
C ALA A 4 -16.77 5.26 -15.84
N ASP A 5 -15.89 4.26 -15.85
CA ASP A 5 -16.26 2.91 -16.24
C ASP A 5 -16.70 2.16 -14.99
N VAL A 6 -17.90 1.57 -15.04
CA VAL A 6 -18.44 0.74 -13.95
C VAL A 6 -18.13 -0.71 -14.29
N ILE A 7 -17.34 -1.37 -13.45
CA ILE A 7 -17.06 -2.81 -13.57
C ILE A 7 -17.77 -3.52 -12.44
N THR A 8 -18.42 -4.64 -12.76
CA THR A 8 -19.02 -5.52 -11.75
C THR A 8 -17.98 -6.55 -11.32
N MET A 9 -17.46 -6.42 -10.10
CA MET A 9 -16.63 -7.44 -9.45
C MET A 9 -17.49 -8.10 -8.37
N LEU A 10 -17.71 -9.42 -8.48
CA LEU A 10 -18.47 -10.22 -7.49
C LEU A 10 -19.87 -9.68 -7.15
N GLY A 11 -20.55 -9.01 -8.10
CA GLY A 11 -21.88 -8.44 -7.90
C GLY A 11 -21.92 -7.07 -7.20
N VAL A 12 -20.76 -6.47 -6.91
CA VAL A 12 -20.67 -5.13 -6.33
C VAL A 12 -20.31 -4.12 -7.44
N PRO A 13 -21.09 -3.04 -7.63
CA PRO A 13 -20.75 -2.00 -8.59
C PRO A 13 -19.53 -1.21 -8.08
N VAL A 14 -18.39 -1.36 -8.74
CA VAL A 14 -17.19 -0.55 -8.46
C VAL A 14 -17.11 0.57 -9.49
N THR A 15 -17.13 1.81 -9.01
CA THR A 15 -16.97 2.99 -9.87
C THR A 15 -15.49 3.33 -9.98
N LEU A 16 -14.90 3.10 -11.17
CA LEU A 16 -13.51 3.49 -11.44
C LEU A 16 -13.49 4.96 -11.89
N THR A 17 -13.09 5.85 -10.97
CA THR A 17 -12.92 7.26 -11.31
C THR A 17 -11.48 7.49 -11.75
N SER A 18 -11.22 7.43 -13.06
CA SER A 18 -9.90 7.75 -13.61
C SER A 18 -9.67 9.26 -13.56
N SER A 19 -9.04 9.74 -12.49
CA SER A 19 -8.52 11.11 -12.42
C SER A 19 -7.16 11.14 -13.11
N ALA A 20 -7.07 11.84 -14.24
CA ALA A 20 -5.83 12.04 -15.02
C ALA A 20 -4.80 12.96 -14.32
N SER A 21 -4.85 13.11 -13.00
CA SER A 21 -3.75 13.60 -12.19
C SER A 21 -2.78 12.44 -12.00
N ASP A 22 -1.59 12.53 -12.60
CA ASP A 22 -0.55 11.49 -12.66
C ASP A 22 -0.46 10.72 -11.33
N GLY A 23 -1.15 9.57 -11.23
CA GLY A 23 -1.47 8.91 -9.96
C GLY A 23 -0.25 8.34 -9.21
N ARG A 24 0.95 8.74 -9.63
CA ARG A 24 2.24 8.45 -9.02
C ARG A 24 2.37 9.20 -7.70
N LEU A 25 2.79 8.46 -6.68
CA LEU A 25 3.15 9.02 -5.39
C LEU A 25 4.43 9.86 -5.49
N ALA A 26 4.62 10.79 -4.55
CA ALA A 26 5.90 11.47 -4.39
C ALA A 26 7.02 10.44 -4.17
N VAL A 27 8.25 10.72 -4.62
CA VAL A 27 9.38 9.78 -4.50
C VAL A 27 9.64 9.38 -3.04
N HIS A 28 9.42 10.30 -2.10
CA HIS A 28 9.54 10.00 -0.67
C HIS A 28 8.51 8.96 -0.21
N ASP A 29 7.28 9.03 -0.73
CA ASP A 29 6.18 8.12 -0.36
C ASP A 29 6.45 6.74 -0.94
N GLN A 30 6.88 6.66 -2.19
CA GLN A 30 7.31 5.41 -2.81
C GLN A 30 8.42 4.74 -2.00
N SER A 31 9.43 5.52 -1.60
CA SER A 31 10.54 5.03 -0.79
C SER A 31 10.07 4.54 0.59
N ARG A 32 9.18 5.29 1.25
CA ARG A 32 8.59 4.91 2.54
C ARG A 32 7.84 3.59 2.44
N LEU A 33 6.99 3.43 1.42
CA LEU A 33 6.21 2.22 1.21
C LEU A 33 7.09 1.00 0.90
N ARG A 34 8.13 1.15 0.07
CA ARG A 34 9.11 0.08 -0.18
C ARG A 34 9.89 -0.30 1.08
N GLY A 35 10.25 0.69 1.90
CA GLY A 35 10.87 0.47 3.21
C GLY A 35 9.96 -0.34 4.13
N ALA A 36 8.68 0.04 4.23
CA ALA A 36 7.68 -0.69 5.00
C ALA A 36 7.47 -2.12 4.48
N ALA A 37 7.40 -2.31 3.16
CA ALA A 37 7.28 -3.63 2.53
C ALA A 37 8.44 -4.56 2.90
N ARG A 38 9.69 -4.05 2.81
CA ARG A 38 10.88 -4.81 3.22
C ARG A 38 10.82 -5.14 4.72
N HIS A 39 10.41 -4.18 5.54
CA HIS A 39 10.33 -4.36 6.99
C HIS A 39 9.27 -5.39 7.39
N ALA A 40 8.11 -5.39 6.73
CA ALA A 40 7.04 -6.38 6.94
C ALA A 40 7.55 -7.82 6.83
N ARG A 41 8.36 -8.13 5.79
CA ARG A 41 8.97 -9.45 5.62
C ARG A 41 9.90 -9.86 6.75
N LEU A 42 10.50 -8.90 7.44
CA LEU A 42 11.45 -9.14 8.52
C LEU A 42 10.76 -9.32 9.88
N VAL A 43 9.67 -8.58 10.11
CA VAL A 43 9.06 -8.47 11.45
C VAL A 43 7.73 -9.20 11.60
N LEU A 44 7.05 -9.54 10.49
CA LEU A 44 5.78 -10.26 10.51
C LEU A 44 5.99 -11.72 10.09
N PRO A 45 5.31 -12.68 10.73
CA PRO A 45 5.52 -14.10 10.46
C PRO A 45 4.87 -14.53 9.13
N GLY A 46 5.63 -15.33 8.38
CA GLY A 46 5.12 -16.15 7.28
C GLY A 46 4.35 -15.38 6.20
N THR A 47 3.24 -15.94 5.75
CA THR A 47 2.46 -15.43 4.61
C THR A 47 1.85 -14.05 4.86
N ILE A 48 1.61 -13.66 6.10
CA ILE A 48 1.07 -12.34 6.45
C ILE A 48 2.06 -11.24 6.06
N GLY A 49 3.34 -11.40 6.42
CA GLY A 49 4.39 -10.44 6.06
C GLY A 49 4.55 -10.31 4.54
N GLU A 50 4.46 -11.43 3.81
CA GLU A 50 4.55 -11.43 2.35
C GLU A 50 3.36 -10.74 1.67
N VAL A 51 2.13 -10.97 2.15
CA VAL A 51 0.93 -10.31 1.59
C VAL A 51 1.02 -8.80 1.79
N ILE A 52 1.37 -8.35 2.99
CA ILE A 52 1.52 -6.92 3.29
C ILE A 52 2.64 -6.30 2.45
N ALA A 53 3.78 -7.00 2.30
CA ALA A 53 4.88 -6.53 1.47
C ALA A 53 4.49 -6.38 -0.01
N ARG A 54 3.72 -7.34 -0.55
CA ARG A 54 3.23 -7.28 -1.93
C ARG A 54 2.29 -6.09 -2.13
N GLU A 55 1.38 -5.85 -1.20
CA GLU A 55 0.41 -4.76 -1.29
C GLU A 55 1.09 -3.39 -1.22
N LEU A 56 2.00 -3.20 -0.26
CA LEU A 56 2.76 -1.95 -0.11
C LEU A 56 3.66 -1.67 -1.32
N THR A 57 4.24 -2.73 -1.92
CA THR A 57 5.03 -2.60 -3.17
C THR A 57 4.14 -2.20 -4.34
N ALA A 58 2.99 -2.86 -4.50
CA ALA A 58 2.05 -2.52 -5.57
C ALA A 58 1.56 -1.07 -5.46
N TYR A 59 1.27 -0.60 -4.25
CA TYR A 59 0.88 0.78 -4.03
C TYR A 59 2.02 1.78 -4.30
N ALA A 60 3.27 1.41 -4.02
CA ALA A 60 4.43 2.23 -4.36
C ALA A 60 4.63 2.36 -5.89
N ASP A 61 4.37 1.29 -6.64
CA ASP A 61 4.61 1.24 -8.09
C ASP A 61 3.46 1.87 -8.91
N PHE A 62 2.21 1.68 -8.46
CA PHE A 62 1.03 2.12 -9.19
C PHE A 62 0.36 3.36 -8.58
N GLY A 63 0.66 3.69 -7.33
CA GLY A 63 0.11 4.83 -6.61
C GLY A 63 -1.41 4.77 -6.42
N ARG A 64 -2.06 5.94 -6.25
CA ARG A 64 -3.46 6.06 -5.83
C ARG A 64 -4.48 5.83 -6.97
N ARG A 65 -4.10 5.06 -8.00
CA ARG A 65 -4.86 4.91 -9.26
C ARG A 65 -6.29 4.38 -9.09
N PHE A 66 -6.56 3.64 -8.01
CA PHE A 66 -7.86 3.00 -7.80
C PHE A 66 -8.69 3.63 -6.69
N GLN A 67 -8.05 4.33 -5.75
CA GLN A 67 -8.70 5.09 -4.67
C GLN A 67 -7.67 5.85 -3.83
N ASN A 68 -8.09 6.97 -3.26
CA ASN A 68 -7.33 7.78 -2.34
C ASN A 68 -7.48 7.21 -0.92
N ASP A 69 -6.98 5.98 -0.70
CA ASP A 69 -7.23 5.22 0.53
C ASP A 69 -6.18 5.53 1.63
N PRO A 70 -6.57 6.11 2.78
CA PRO A 70 -5.66 6.36 3.90
C PRO A 70 -5.18 5.09 4.60
N LEU A 71 -5.80 3.94 4.35
CA LEU A 71 -5.45 2.66 4.96
C LEU A 71 -4.00 2.27 4.66
N ILE A 72 -3.53 2.47 3.42
CA ILE A 72 -2.17 2.09 3.02
C ILE A 72 -1.12 2.94 3.74
N ASP A 73 -1.38 4.24 3.90
CA ASP A 73 -0.49 5.13 4.63
C ASP A 73 -0.41 4.72 6.12
N ARG A 74 -1.56 4.41 6.73
CA ARG A 74 -1.63 3.96 8.13
C ARG A 74 -0.95 2.61 8.32
N LEU A 75 -1.20 1.65 7.43
CA LEU A 75 -0.57 0.33 7.45
C LEU A 75 0.95 0.44 7.35
N ALA A 76 1.47 1.29 6.46
CA ALA A 76 2.91 1.51 6.35
C ALA A 76 3.50 2.08 7.63
N GLN A 77 2.81 3.02 8.27
CA GLN A 77 3.22 3.58 9.57
C GLN A 77 3.23 2.51 10.66
N GLU A 78 2.18 1.71 10.76
CA GLU A 78 2.04 0.64 11.75
C GLU A 78 3.14 -0.41 11.57
N VAL A 79 3.38 -0.87 10.34
CA VAL A 79 4.45 -1.81 10.03
C VAL A 79 5.81 -1.26 10.44
N LEU A 80 6.14 -0.02 10.05
CA LEU A 80 7.42 0.61 10.39
C LEU A 80 7.62 0.80 11.90
N ALA A 81 6.55 0.87 12.68
CA ALA A 81 6.61 0.95 14.15
C ALA A 81 6.89 -0.40 14.82
N ILE A 82 6.73 -1.54 14.12
CA ILE A 82 6.98 -2.87 14.67
C ILE A 82 8.48 -3.05 14.90
N ARG A 83 8.86 -3.40 16.13
CA ARG A 83 10.24 -3.74 16.46
C ARG A 83 10.57 -5.19 16.06
N PRO A 84 11.73 -5.46 15.44
CA PRO A 84 12.17 -6.82 15.18
C PRO A 84 12.29 -7.63 16.48
N PRO A 85 11.88 -8.90 16.49
CA PRO A 85 12.09 -9.77 17.64
C PRO A 85 13.58 -9.85 17.97
N GLY A 86 13.95 -9.55 19.22
CA GLY A 86 15.35 -9.51 19.69
C GLY A 86 15.95 -8.12 19.89
N SER A 87 15.26 -7.05 19.48
CA SER A 87 15.68 -5.66 19.73
C SER A 87 15.25 -5.18 21.13
N ARG A 88 15.88 -5.69 22.19
CA ARG A 88 15.77 -5.08 23.53
C ARG A 88 16.63 -3.82 23.56
N SER A 89 16.06 -2.71 24.06
CA SER A 89 16.83 -1.52 24.43
C SER A 89 17.89 -1.92 25.45
N ALA A 90 19.15 -1.69 25.12
CA ALA A 90 20.24 -1.59 26.09
C ALA A 90 20.06 -0.32 26.92
#